data_AF-A0A2M8CKH0-F1
#
_entry.id   AF-A0A2M8CKH0-F1
#
_cell.length_a   1.000
_cell.length_b   1.000
_cell.length_c   1.000
_cell.angle_alpha   90.00
_cell.angle_beta   90.00
_cell.angle_gamma   90.00
#
_symmetry.space_group_name_H-M   'P 1'
#
loop_
_entity.id
_entity.type
_entity.pdbx_description
1 polymer ?
#
loop_
_entity_poly.entity_id
_entity_poly.type
_entity_poly.pdbx_seq_one_letter_code
_entity_poly.pdbx_strand_id
1 'polypeptide(L)'
;MMHKIYRYRNLSFKVPDETEVLLMVEFISDGNLGHTAINVPGSGDSEIENSGSVNIGIGSNLRGDKTTVSTEVANLIPQEDEIRVAYRLNGQLIKEHVNLKSEADKVKIILYIKFPEP
;
A
#
# COMPACT_ATOMS: atom_id res chain seq x y z
N MET A 1 -16.90 14.48 -8.90
CA MET A 1 -15.93 13.44 -8.51
C MET A 1 -14.61 14.13 -8.23
N MET A 2 -14.14 14.05 -6.99
CA MET A 2 -12.98 14.80 -6.51
C MET A 2 -11.83 13.83 -6.26
N HIS A 3 -10.78 13.91 -7.08
CA HIS A 3 -9.63 13.03 -6.99
C HIS A 3 -8.55 13.65 -6.11
N LYS A 4 -8.11 12.92 -5.08
CA LYS A 4 -6.98 13.33 -4.23
C LYS A 4 -5.83 12.34 -4.26
N ILE A 5 -4.61 12.86 -4.08
CA ILE A 5 -3.40 12.05 -3.99
C ILE A 5 -2.79 12.21 -2.60
N TYR A 6 -2.63 11.11 -1.87
CA TYR A 6 -1.97 11.05 -0.58
C TYR A 6 -0.58 10.42 -0.72
N ARG A 7 0.43 11.03 -0.10
CA ARG A 7 1.83 10.57 -0.19
C ARG A 7 2.44 10.42 1.20
N TYR A 8 2.87 9.22 1.54
CA TYR A 8 3.48 8.89 2.83
C TYR A 8 4.96 8.60 2.66
N ARG A 9 5.82 9.64 2.82
CA ARG A 9 7.22 9.65 2.36
C ARG A 9 8.27 9.01 3.29
N ASN A 10 7.91 8.71 4.54
CA ASN A 10 8.86 8.34 5.60
C ASN A 10 8.49 7.00 6.27
N LEU A 11 8.00 6.03 5.50
CA LEU A 11 7.71 4.70 6.04
C LEU A 11 9.00 3.88 6.07
N SER A 12 9.18 3.11 7.13
CA SER A 12 10.36 2.28 7.33
C SER A 12 9.94 0.94 7.90
N PHE A 13 10.56 -0.13 7.41
CA PHE A 13 10.32 -1.48 7.91
C PHE A 13 11.64 -2.24 8.01
N LYS A 14 12.04 -2.59 9.24
CA LYS A 14 13.23 -3.38 9.51
C LYS A 14 12.92 -4.84 9.28
N VAL A 15 13.77 -5.52 8.50
CA VAL A 15 13.63 -6.94 8.20
C VAL A 15 15.02 -7.56 8.01
N PRO A 16 15.27 -8.78 8.52
CA PRO A 16 16.52 -9.50 8.29
C PRO A 16 16.76 -9.78 6.80
N ASP A 17 18.03 -9.91 6.43
CA ASP A 17 18.50 -10.07 5.05
C ASP A 17 17.80 -11.20 4.33
N GLU A 18 17.75 -12.37 4.96
CA GLU A 18 17.26 -13.62 4.36
C GLU A 18 15.75 -13.83 4.54
N THR A 19 15.02 -12.81 5.00
CA THR A 19 13.58 -12.93 5.27
C THR A 19 12.77 -12.44 4.09
N GLU A 20 11.83 -13.26 3.65
CA GLU A 20 10.81 -12.85 2.67
C GLU A 20 9.92 -11.74 3.22
N VAL A 21 9.54 -10.80 2.36
CA VAL A 21 8.67 -9.69 2.70
C VAL A 21 7.36 -9.86 1.94
N LEU A 22 6.30 -10.14 2.70
CA LEU A 22 4.92 -10.19 2.23
C LEU A 22 4.26 -8.84 2.46
N LEU A 23 3.84 -8.17 1.39
CA LEU A 23 2.97 -7.00 1.46
C LEU A 23 1.52 -7.46 1.40
N MET A 24 0.71 -6.97 2.32
CA MET A 24 -0.73 -7.14 2.34
C MET A 24 -1.42 -5.78 2.25
N VAL A 25 -2.42 -5.71 1.39
CA VAL A 25 -3.32 -4.56 1.23
C VAL A 25 -4.71 -5.03 1.58
N GLU A 26 -5.38 -4.30 2.46
CA GLU A 26 -6.72 -4.64 2.95
C GLU A 26 -7.62 -3.41 2.83
N PHE A 27 -8.66 -3.52 2.00
CA PHE A 27 -9.69 -2.51 1.87
C PHE A 27 -10.75 -2.78 2.94
N ILE A 28 -10.83 -1.89 3.92
CA ILE A 28 -11.64 -2.10 5.13
C ILE A 28 -13.06 -1.58 4.94
N SER A 29 -13.24 -0.47 4.21
CA SER A 29 -14.59 0.02 3.91
C SER A 29 -15.22 -0.71 2.72
N ASP A 30 -16.55 -0.85 2.75
CA ASP A 30 -17.30 -1.61 1.74
C ASP A 30 -17.31 -0.90 0.38
N GLY A 31 -17.32 -1.69 -0.70
CA GLY A 31 -17.44 -1.15 -2.06
C GLY A 31 -16.21 -0.47 -2.61
N ASN A 32 -15.08 -0.54 -1.91
CA ASN A 32 -13.80 -0.17 -2.46
C ASN A 32 -13.40 -1.16 -3.55
N LEU A 33 -13.28 -0.65 -4.77
CA LEU A 33 -12.57 -1.32 -5.84
C LEU A 33 -11.28 -0.56 -6.08
N GLY A 34 -10.21 -1.29 -6.34
CA GLY A 34 -8.92 -0.65 -6.48
C GLY A 34 -7.82 -1.59 -6.89
N HIS A 35 -6.77 -0.96 -7.37
CA HIS A 35 -5.60 -1.62 -7.91
C HIS A 35 -4.37 -1.07 -7.19
N THR A 36 -3.51 -1.96 -6.72
CA THR A 36 -2.25 -1.59 -6.10
C THR A 36 -1.08 -2.07 -6.95
N ALA A 37 -0.28 -1.13 -7.45
CA ALA A 37 0.99 -1.41 -8.12
C ALA A 37 2.16 -1.24 -7.15
N ILE A 38 3.08 -2.19 -7.14
CA ILE A 38 4.21 -2.27 -6.22
C ILE A 38 5.49 -2.26 -7.03
N ASN A 39 6.28 -1.21 -6.84
CA ASN A 39 7.57 -1.05 -7.51
C ASN A 39 8.66 -1.28 -6.49
N VAL A 40 9.52 -2.27 -6.75
CA VAL A 40 10.63 -2.66 -5.86
C VAL A 40 11.97 -2.40 -6.55
N PRO A 41 13.09 -2.34 -5.82
CA PRO A 41 14.40 -2.31 -6.45
C PRO A 41 14.58 -3.51 -7.39
N GLY A 42 15.01 -3.26 -8.63
CA GLY A 42 15.18 -4.28 -9.66
C GLY A 42 13.97 -4.40 -10.58
N SER A 43 13.64 -5.61 -11.02
CA SER A 43 12.54 -5.90 -11.96
C SER A 43 11.42 -6.74 -11.36
N GLY A 44 11.36 -6.83 -10.02
CA GLY A 44 10.43 -7.69 -9.28
C GLY A 44 9.07 -7.05 -8.99
N ASP A 45 8.62 -6.14 -9.85
CA ASP A 45 7.37 -5.42 -9.65
C ASP A 45 6.18 -6.37 -9.58
N SER A 46 5.17 -5.98 -8.80
CA SER A 46 4.00 -6.82 -8.53
C SER A 46 2.74 -5.97 -8.41
N GLU A 47 1.60 -6.63 -8.46
CA GLU A 47 0.30 -5.98 -8.34
C GLU A 47 -0.65 -6.76 -7.42
N ILE A 48 -1.61 -6.05 -6.83
CA ILE A 48 -2.71 -6.60 -6.05
C ILE A 48 -4.00 -5.95 -6.55
N GLU A 49 -4.96 -6.78 -6.94
CA GLU A 49 -6.34 -6.37 -7.20
C GLU A 49 -7.14 -6.41 -5.88
N ASN A 50 -7.76 -5.29 -5.53
CA ASN A 50 -8.52 -5.09 -4.29
C ASN A 50 -7.68 -5.46 -3.03
N SER A 51 -8.26 -6.27 -2.14
CA SER A 51 -7.57 -6.82 -0.99
C SER A 51 -6.78 -8.07 -1.38
N GLY A 52 -5.56 -8.19 -0.88
CA GLY A 52 -4.72 -9.34 -1.16
C GLY A 52 -3.33 -9.21 -0.56
N SER A 53 -2.48 -10.17 -0.86
CA SER A 53 -1.10 -10.18 -0.43
C SER A 53 -0.18 -10.74 -1.49
N VAL A 54 1.02 -10.19 -1.60
CA VAL A 54 2.05 -10.65 -2.54
C VAL A 54 3.43 -10.58 -1.89
N ASN A 55 4.30 -11.53 -2.24
CA ASN A 55 5.71 -11.49 -1.87
C ASN A 55 6.39 -10.43 -2.74
N ILE A 56 7.03 -9.44 -2.11
CA ILE A 56 7.68 -8.32 -2.79
C ILE A 56 9.21 -8.45 -2.83
N GLY A 57 9.74 -9.57 -2.34
CA GLY A 57 11.17 -9.89 -2.35
C GLY A 57 11.71 -10.31 -1.00
N ILE A 58 13.03 -10.36 -0.92
CA ILE A 58 13.82 -10.72 0.27
C ILE A 58 14.40 -9.44 0.87
N GLY A 59 14.53 -9.39 2.20
CA GLY A 59 14.95 -8.20 2.95
C GLY A 59 16.21 -7.51 2.39
N SER A 60 17.24 -8.29 2.06
CA SER A 60 18.49 -7.79 1.45
C SER A 60 18.27 -7.11 0.10
N ASN A 61 17.43 -7.68 -0.77
CA ASN A 61 17.12 -7.14 -2.10
C ASN A 61 16.34 -5.81 -2.03
N LEU A 62 15.57 -5.61 -0.95
CA LEU A 62 14.75 -4.42 -0.75
C LEU A 62 15.51 -3.23 -0.17
N ARG A 63 16.77 -3.42 0.24
CA ARG A 63 17.60 -2.35 0.84
C ARG A 63 18.20 -1.38 -0.18
N GLY A 64 18.01 -1.63 -1.47
CA GLY A 64 18.51 -0.79 -2.55
C GLY A 64 17.75 0.54 -2.67
N ASP A 65 17.22 0.80 -3.87
CA ASP A 65 16.37 1.96 -4.12
C ASP A 65 15.08 1.93 -3.29
N LYS A 66 14.24 2.95 -3.49
CA LYS A 66 13.02 3.14 -2.74
C LYS A 66 11.87 2.26 -3.24
N THR A 67 11.36 1.36 -2.41
CA THR A 67 10.10 0.66 -2.68
C THR A 67 8.93 1.64 -2.66
N THR A 68 8.12 1.62 -3.71
CA THR A 68 6.93 2.48 -3.86
C THR A 68 5.69 1.63 -4.09
N VAL A 69 4.70 1.79 -3.23
CA VAL A 69 3.38 1.13 -3.36
C VAL A 69 2.35 2.19 -3.72
N SER A 70 1.69 2.04 -4.85
CA SER A 70 0.67 2.97 -5.35
C SER A 70 -0.67 2.28 -5.46
N THR A 71 -1.62 2.65 -4.61
CA THR A 71 -3.00 2.16 -4.65
C THR A 71 -3.89 3.22 -5.24
N GLU A 72 -4.68 2.86 -6.24
CA GLU A 72 -5.82 3.65 -6.70
C GLU A 72 -7.09 2.97 -6.20
N VAL A 73 -7.93 3.72 -5.49
CA VAL A 73 -9.17 3.20 -4.92
C VAL A 73 -10.31 4.17 -5.19
N ALA A 74 -11.47 3.62 -5.52
CA ALA A 74 -12.71 4.35 -5.66
C ALA A 74 -13.78 3.70 -4.79
N ASN A 75 -14.51 4.52 -4.04
CA ASN A 75 -15.68 4.09 -3.30
C ASN A 75 -16.93 4.47 -4.11
N LEU A 76 -17.55 3.46 -4.71
CA LEU A 76 -18.73 3.64 -5.55
C LEU A 76 -20.05 3.51 -4.79
N ILE A 77 -20.03 3.07 -3.52
CA ILE A 77 -21.24 2.81 -2.73
C ILE A 77 -21.75 4.10 -2.07
N PRO A 78 -22.97 4.58 -2.38
CA PRO A 78 -23.47 5.84 -1.83
C PRO A 78 -23.56 5.90 -0.30
N GLN A 79 -23.72 4.75 0.37
CA GLN A 79 -23.91 4.64 1.82
C GLN A 79 -22.60 4.54 2.60
N GLU A 80 -21.46 4.36 1.93
CA GLU A 80 -20.17 4.26 2.60
C GLU A 80 -19.51 5.65 2.68
N ASP A 81 -19.22 6.08 3.91
CA ASP A 81 -18.82 7.46 4.20
C ASP A 81 -17.30 7.66 4.17
N GLU A 82 -16.52 6.57 4.14
CA GLU A 82 -15.06 6.65 4.14
C GLU A 82 -14.39 5.69 3.15
N ILE A 83 -13.17 6.04 2.77
CA ILE A 83 -12.23 5.13 2.14
C ILE A 83 -11.20 4.76 3.20
N ARG A 84 -11.14 3.48 3.56
CA ARG A 84 -10.19 2.96 4.54
C ARG A 84 -9.37 1.82 3.96
N VAL A 85 -8.05 1.95 3.98
CA VAL A 85 -7.10 0.95 3.46
C VAL A 85 -5.96 0.73 4.44
N ALA A 86 -5.72 -0.52 4.82
CA ALA A 86 -4.59 -0.93 5.64
C ALA A 86 -3.48 -1.61 4.81
N TYR A 87 -2.24 -1.29 5.15
CA TYR A 87 -1.03 -1.82 4.52
C TYR A 87 -0.16 -2.48 5.58
N ARG A 88 0.14 -3.78 5.39
CA ARG A 88 0.94 -4.58 6.32
C ARG A 88 2.14 -5.20 5.62
N LEU A 89 3.27 -5.27 6.31
CA LEU A 89 4.45 -6.04 5.90
C LEU A 89 4.68 -7.14 6.92
N ASN A 90 4.71 -8.41 6.48
CA ASN A 90 4.84 -9.59 7.35
C ASN A 90 3.86 -9.56 8.54
N GLY A 91 2.62 -9.11 8.31
CA GLY A 91 1.56 -8.98 9.31
C GLY A 91 1.61 -7.70 10.15
N GLN A 92 2.73 -6.97 10.17
CA GLN A 92 2.86 -5.71 10.90
C GLN A 92 2.22 -4.55 10.12
N LEU A 93 1.32 -3.80 10.76
CA LEU A 93 0.74 -2.59 10.18
C LEU A 93 1.82 -1.51 9.98
N ILE A 94 1.97 -1.06 8.74
CA ILE A 94 2.90 0.01 8.37
C ILE A 94 2.14 1.32 8.17
N LYS A 95 0.96 1.23 7.56
CA LYS A 95 0.10 2.39 7.36
C LYS A 95 -1.36 1.99 7.27
N GLU A 96 -2.21 2.76 7.94
CA GLU A 96 -3.63 2.85 7.65
C GLU A 96 -3.92 4.21 7.02
N HIS A 97 -4.61 4.21 5.89
CA HIS A 97 -5.17 5.38 5.25
C HIS A 97 -6.67 5.46 5.55
N VAL A 98 -7.13 6.67 5.88
CA VAL A 98 -8.53 7.00 6.06
C VAL A 98 -8.78 8.37 5.42
N ASN A 99 -9.82 8.49 4.61
CA ASN A 99 -10.41 9.78 4.25
C ASN A 99 -11.93 9.68 4.16
N LEU A 100 -12.61 10.78 4.44
CA LEU A 100 -14.06 10.85 4.23
C LEU A 100 -14.36 10.93 2.72
N LYS A 101 -15.44 10.30 2.28
CA LYS A 101 -15.92 10.35 0.89
C LYS A 101 -16.29 11.76 0.46
N SER A 102 -16.76 12.58 1.40
CA SER A 102 -17.01 14.02 1.19
C SER A 102 -15.75 14.81 0.82
N GLU A 103 -14.56 14.30 1.17
CA GLU A 103 -13.28 14.90 0.80
C GLU A 103 -12.77 14.41 -0.56
N ALA A 104 -12.99 13.14 -0.87
CA ALA A 104 -12.67 12.49 -2.15
C ALA A 104 -13.32 11.11 -2.24
N ASP A 105 -14.01 10.84 -3.34
CA ASP A 105 -14.65 9.56 -3.68
C ASP A 105 -13.74 8.65 -4.52
N LYS A 106 -12.65 9.20 -5.05
CA LYS A 106 -11.55 8.49 -5.70
C LYS A 106 -10.21 9.01 -5.18
N VAL A 107 -9.33 8.13 -4.74
CA VAL A 107 -8.02 8.52 -4.20
C VAL A 107 -6.88 7.67 -4.74
N LYS A 108 -5.71 8.30 -4.88
CA LYS A 108 -4.44 7.63 -5.11
C LYS A 108 -3.58 7.73 -3.86
N ILE A 109 -3.23 6.59 -3.29
CA ILE A 109 -2.45 6.48 -2.07
C ILE A 109 -1.05 5.97 -2.46
N ILE A 110 0.00 6.72 -2.13
CA ILE A 110 1.38 6.37 -2.47
C ILE A 110 2.19 6.23 -1.20
N LEU A 111 2.66 5.02 -0.92
CA LEU A 111 3.57 4.69 0.16
C LEU A 111 4.98 4.60 -0.38
N TYR A 112 5.90 5.11 0.41
CA TYR A 112 7.30 5.21 0.12
C TYR A 112 8.05 4.57 1.28
N ILE A 113 8.50 3.34 1.06
CA ILE A 113 8.98 2.45 2.12
C ILE A 113 10.48 2.28 1.98
N LYS A 114 11.20 2.42 3.09
CA LYS A 114 12.62 2.08 3.20
C LYS A 114 12.80 0.82 4.03
N PHE A 115 13.76 -0.01 3.63
CA PHE A 115 14.16 -1.22 4.35
C PHE A 115 15.58 -1.03 4.90
N PRO A 116 15.75 -0.41 6.07
CA PRO A 116 17.07 -0.24 6.67
C PRO A 116 17.67 -1.58 7.10
N GLU A 117 18.98 -1.57 7.39
CA GLU A 117 19.63 -2.70 8.06
C GLU A 117 18.95 -3.01 9.42
N PRO A 118 18.92 -4.29 9.83
CA PRO A 118 18.25 -4.74 11.05
C PRO A 118 18.69 -4.00 12.32
#